data_AF-A0A3C0TAR0-F1
#
_entry.id   AF-A0A3C0TAR0-F1
#
_cell.length_a   1.000
_cell.length_b   1.000
_cell.length_c   1.000
_cell.angle_alpha   90.00
_cell.angle_beta   90.00
_cell.angle_gamma   90.00
#
_symmetry.space_group_name_H-M   'P 1'
#
loop_
_entity.id
_entity.type
_entity.pdbx_description
1 polymer ?
#
loop_
_entity_poly.entity_id
_entity_poly.type
_entity_poly.pdbx_seq_one_letter_code
_entity_poly.pdbx_strand_id
1 'polypeptide(L)'
;MQVLFDFEQIDVARGPQGTLEGAPNLGGMVNLKRRNPTDEFDVDVRASFGNYRRREYDVAVNFPITKSIAGKITYAKKEDGGKYMNNVTIDRSENKEDRIATSVALQAKFGGVTANYIYDDEQDDADTPALLNLSTASDQLCIQSGASEDTCAFARDVPQTTSKILTAQNFSNERDYDGEYHTLTLDFDFRGYEVTNITGVRETSEQSNHDMDASQIDFYSATRDQQ
;
A
#
# COMPACT_ATOMS: atom_id res chain seq x y z
N MET A 1 -0.71 -0.78 -0.37
CA MET A 1 0.42 -0.66 0.59
C MET A 1 -0.14 0.05 1.80
N GLN A 2 -0.24 -0.63 2.94
CA GLN A 2 -0.89 -0.13 4.16
C GLN A 2 -0.31 1.21 4.61
N VAL A 3 -1.17 2.13 5.06
CA VAL A 3 -0.73 3.44 5.57
C VAL A 3 0.13 3.24 6.81
N LEU A 4 1.37 3.74 6.77
CA LEU A 4 2.39 3.50 7.80
C LEU A 4 2.23 4.44 9.00
N PHE A 5 1.30 4.14 9.89
CA PHE A 5 1.11 4.89 11.14
C PHE A 5 0.86 3.94 12.34
N ASP A 6 1.24 4.40 13.54
CA ASP A 6 1.00 3.71 14.82
C ASP A 6 1.65 2.31 15.00
N PHE A 7 2.84 2.13 14.41
CA PHE A 7 3.67 0.95 14.61
C PHE A 7 4.62 1.12 15.81
N GLU A 8 4.75 0.06 16.61
CA GLU A 8 5.71 -0.02 17.72
C GLU A 8 7.10 -0.42 17.20
N GLN A 9 7.12 -1.36 16.24
CA GLN A 9 8.37 -1.98 15.79
C GLN A 9 8.24 -2.46 14.34
N ILE A 10 9.34 -2.36 13.60
CA ILE A 10 9.51 -2.89 12.24
C ILE A 10 10.70 -3.84 12.26
N ASP A 11 10.46 -5.13 12.02
CA ASP A 11 11.50 -6.15 11.94
C ASP A 11 11.80 -6.50 10.49
N VAL A 12 13.08 -6.52 10.13
CA VAL A 12 13.53 -6.84 8.76
C VAL A 12 14.44 -8.05 8.81
N ALA A 13 13.96 -9.18 8.29
CA ALA A 13 14.74 -10.38 8.07
C ALA A 13 15.22 -10.41 6.61
N ARG A 14 16.54 -10.29 6.41
CA ARG A 14 17.15 -10.31 5.07
C ARG A 14 17.43 -11.74 4.63
N GLY A 15 17.11 -12.05 3.37
CA GLY A 15 17.35 -13.36 2.77
C GLY A 15 16.26 -14.40 3.06
N PRO A 16 16.27 -15.57 2.38
CA PRO A 16 15.12 -16.48 2.39
C PRO A 16 14.72 -16.98 3.78
N GLN A 17 13.44 -16.85 4.14
CA GLN A 17 12.87 -17.27 5.44
C GLN A 17 11.87 -18.42 5.32
N GLY A 18 12.11 -19.38 4.42
CA GLY A 18 11.14 -20.45 4.12
C GLY A 18 10.84 -21.42 5.28
N THR A 19 11.70 -21.50 6.30
CA THR A 19 11.50 -22.38 7.47
C THR A 19 10.72 -21.76 8.62
N LEU A 20 10.67 -20.43 8.73
CA LEU A 20 9.98 -19.74 9.83
C LEU A 20 8.52 -19.41 9.50
N GLU A 21 8.21 -19.14 8.22
CA GLU A 21 6.90 -18.62 7.80
C GLU A 21 6.12 -19.55 6.85
N GLY A 22 6.67 -20.73 6.51
CA GLY A 22 5.99 -21.77 5.71
C GLY A 22 5.74 -21.44 4.23
N ALA A 23 5.83 -20.18 3.80
CA ALA A 23 5.73 -19.73 2.41
C ALA A 23 7.11 -19.43 1.80
N PRO A 24 7.32 -19.65 0.48
CA PRO A 24 8.58 -19.38 -0.18
C PRO A 24 8.84 -17.87 -0.33
N ASN A 25 9.34 -17.23 0.73
CA ASN A 25 9.78 -15.84 0.70
C ASN A 25 11.27 -15.77 0.30
N LEU A 26 11.55 -15.69 -1.00
CA LEU A 26 12.93 -15.63 -1.55
C LEU A 26 13.67 -14.31 -1.23
N GLY A 27 12.94 -13.23 -0.99
CA GLY A 27 13.50 -11.88 -0.79
C GLY A 27 13.80 -11.49 0.66
N GLY A 28 13.31 -12.25 1.64
CA GLY A 28 13.26 -11.85 3.05
C GLY A 28 11.86 -11.56 3.55
N MET A 29 11.76 -11.04 4.77
CA MET A 29 10.50 -10.72 5.45
C MET A 29 10.60 -9.36 6.13
N VAL A 30 9.53 -8.57 6.04
CA VAL A 30 9.32 -7.37 6.87
C VAL A 30 8.11 -7.64 7.73
N ASN A 31 8.27 -7.62 9.05
CA ASN A 31 7.19 -7.77 10.01
C ASN A 31 6.91 -6.40 10.66
N LEU A 32 5.64 -6.01 10.68
CA LEU A 32 5.18 -4.74 11.23
C LEU A 32 4.36 -5.02 12.49
N LYS A 33 4.88 -4.61 13.65
CA LYS A 33 4.19 -4.78 14.93
C LYS A 33 3.48 -3.49 15.31
N ARG A 34 2.15 -3.53 15.41
CA ARG A 34 1.34 -2.40 15.87
C ARG A 34 1.45 -2.21 17.38
N ARG A 35 1.33 -0.96 17.82
CA ARG A 35 1.29 -0.63 19.24
C ARG A 35 -0.05 -1.07 19.84
N ASN A 36 0.01 -2.02 20.77
CA ASN A 36 -1.17 -2.51 21.49
C ASN A 36 -1.87 -1.40 22.29
N PRO A 37 -3.19 -1.54 22.56
CA PRO A 37 -3.87 -0.66 23.49
C PRO A 37 -3.23 -0.66 24.89
N THR A 38 -3.12 0.50 25.52
CA THR A 38 -2.56 0.66 26.87
C THR A 38 -3.63 1.05 27.89
N ASP A 39 -3.34 0.87 29.18
CA ASP A 39 -4.28 1.18 30.27
C ASP A 39 -4.33 2.69 30.63
N GLU A 40 -3.69 3.54 29.83
CA GLU A 40 -3.62 4.99 30.01
C GLU A 40 -4.24 5.72 28.83
N PHE A 41 -4.84 6.89 29.07
CA PHE A 41 -5.33 7.72 27.97
C PHE A 41 -4.14 8.38 27.25
N ASP A 42 -4.05 8.17 25.94
CA ASP A 42 -2.99 8.72 25.08
C ASP A 42 -3.58 9.12 23.73
N VAL A 43 -3.07 10.22 23.16
CA VAL A 43 -3.52 10.75 21.87
C VAL A 43 -2.31 11.17 21.06
N ASP A 44 -2.15 10.58 19.89
CA ASP A 44 -1.15 10.96 18.90
C ASP A 44 -1.86 11.52 17.66
N VAL A 45 -1.41 12.69 17.21
CA VAL A 45 -1.97 13.38 16.05
C VAL A 45 -0.83 13.90 15.21
N ARG A 46 -0.85 13.55 13.92
CA ARG A 46 0.07 14.05 12.91
C ARG A 46 -0.70 14.64 11.76
N ALA A 47 -0.28 15.82 11.31
CA ALA A 47 -0.75 16.42 10.09
C ALA A 47 0.45 16.80 9.22
N SER A 48 0.45 16.40 7.95
CA SER A 48 1.49 16.75 6.98
C SER A 48 0.88 17.46 5.78
N PHE A 49 1.54 18.53 5.32
CA PHE A 49 1.14 19.28 4.13
C PHE A 49 2.34 19.38 3.18
N GLY A 50 2.09 19.22 1.89
CA GLY A 50 3.14 19.20 0.89
C GLY A 50 2.75 19.88 -0.42
N ASN A 51 3.67 19.78 -1.39
CA ASN A 51 3.41 20.22 -2.76
C ASN A 51 2.25 19.43 -3.38
N TYR A 52 1.73 19.92 -4.52
CA TYR A 52 0.68 19.26 -5.31
C TYR A 52 -0.65 19.02 -4.57
N ARG A 53 -0.90 19.81 -3.51
CA ARG A 53 -2.06 19.68 -2.60
C ARG A 53 -2.03 18.42 -1.74
N ARG A 54 -0.84 17.85 -1.51
CA ARG A 54 -0.67 16.74 -0.59
C ARG A 54 -1.08 17.10 0.83
N ARG A 55 -1.93 16.29 1.43
CA ARG A 55 -2.44 16.39 2.80
C ARG A 55 -2.46 15.00 3.42
N GLU A 56 -1.91 14.89 4.61
CA GLU A 56 -1.94 13.66 5.41
C GLU A 56 -2.42 13.98 6.81
N TYR A 57 -3.31 13.14 7.32
CA TYR A 57 -3.86 13.24 8.66
C TYR A 57 -3.83 11.87 9.30
N ASP A 58 -3.05 11.74 10.36
CA ASP A 58 -2.96 10.52 11.15
C ASP A 58 -3.37 10.83 12.60
N VAL A 59 -4.23 9.99 13.16
CA VAL A 59 -4.75 10.14 14.53
C VAL A 59 -4.80 8.76 15.16
N ALA A 60 -4.21 8.62 16.35
CA ALA A 60 -4.38 7.44 17.20
C ALA A 60 -4.85 7.89 18.59
N VAL A 61 -5.94 7.30 19.07
CA VAL A 61 -6.52 7.58 20.38
C VAL A 61 -6.58 6.29 21.15
N ASN A 62 -5.85 6.23 22.26
CA ASN A 62 -5.86 5.14 23.21
C ASN A 62 -6.64 5.53 24.47
N PHE A 63 -7.43 4.61 25.01
CA PHE A 63 -8.24 4.87 26.20
C PHE A 63 -8.49 3.61 27.02
N PRO A 64 -8.43 3.71 28.36
CA PRO A 64 -8.89 2.63 29.23
C PRO A 64 -10.42 2.56 29.20
N ILE A 65 -10.98 1.37 29.00
CA ILE A 65 -12.42 1.10 29.07
C ILE A 65 -12.77 0.65 30.50
N THR A 66 -11.96 -0.26 31.06
CA THR A 66 -12.04 -0.72 32.45
C THR A 66 -10.63 -0.92 33.00
N LYS A 67 -10.48 -1.43 34.23
CA LYS A 67 -9.17 -1.80 34.80
C LYS A 67 -8.47 -2.96 34.06
N SER A 68 -9.19 -3.68 33.20
CA SER A 68 -8.72 -4.89 32.54
C SER A 68 -8.97 -4.87 31.04
N ILE A 69 -9.54 -3.79 30.52
CA ILE A 69 -9.88 -3.64 29.10
C ILE A 69 -9.44 -2.26 28.64
N ALA A 70 -8.63 -2.23 27.58
CA ALA A 70 -8.19 -1.02 26.90
C ALA A 70 -8.65 -1.05 25.44
N GLY A 71 -8.94 0.13 24.90
CA GLY A 71 -9.33 0.33 23.53
C GLY A 71 -8.41 1.33 22.83
N LYS A 72 -8.30 1.18 21.52
CA LYS A 72 -7.55 2.09 20.67
C LYS A 72 -8.21 2.23 19.31
N ILE A 73 -8.29 3.46 18.83
CA ILE A 73 -8.81 3.79 17.50
C ILE A 73 -7.72 4.53 16.76
N THR A 74 -7.41 4.09 15.56
CA THR A 74 -6.44 4.73 14.67
C THR A 74 -7.14 5.08 13.36
N TYR A 75 -6.89 6.28 12.86
CA TYR A 75 -7.38 6.78 11.59
C TYR A 75 -6.22 7.42 10.84
N ALA A 76 -6.06 7.06 9.58
CA ALA A 76 -5.07 7.67 8.71
C ALA A 76 -5.71 8.00 7.36
N LYS A 77 -5.50 9.23 6.90
CA LYS A 77 -5.92 9.68 5.57
C LYS A 77 -4.75 10.32 4.85
N LYS A 78 -4.57 9.94 3.59
CA LYS A 78 -3.58 10.52 2.69
C LYS A 78 -4.25 10.90 1.38
N GLU A 79 -4.10 12.17 1.02
CA GLU A 79 -4.65 12.73 -0.21
C GLU A 79 -3.54 13.47 -0.97
N ASP A 80 -3.38 13.19 -2.26
CA ASP A 80 -2.58 13.96 -3.21
C ASP A 80 -3.43 14.31 -4.42
N GLY A 81 -3.41 15.59 -4.81
CA GLY A 81 -4.24 16.11 -5.89
C GLY A 81 -3.81 15.71 -7.30
N GLY A 82 -2.80 14.84 -7.46
CA GLY A 82 -2.38 14.27 -8.74
C GLY A 82 -1.73 15.27 -9.69
N LYS A 83 -1.33 16.47 -9.22
CA LYS A 83 -0.92 17.58 -10.10
C LYS A 83 0.55 17.54 -10.54
N TYR A 84 1.24 16.45 -10.26
CA TYR A 84 2.65 16.31 -10.61
C TYR A 84 2.83 15.86 -12.07
N MET A 85 1.92 15.04 -12.60
CA MET A 85 1.96 14.55 -13.98
C MET A 85 0.61 14.77 -14.67
N ASN A 86 0.64 15.16 -15.94
CA ASN A 86 -0.58 15.34 -16.74
C ASN A 86 -0.51 14.53 -18.03
N ASN A 87 -1.62 13.91 -18.38
CA ASN A 87 -1.79 13.18 -19.61
C ASN A 87 -2.36 14.08 -20.69
N VAL A 88 -1.58 14.30 -21.75
CA VAL A 88 -1.95 15.19 -22.86
C VAL A 88 -2.90 14.55 -23.87
N THR A 89 -3.04 13.22 -23.83
CA THR A 89 -3.88 12.47 -24.77
C THR A 89 -5.34 12.45 -24.32
N ILE A 90 -5.57 12.22 -23.02
CA ILE A 90 -6.91 12.14 -22.41
C ILE A 90 -7.27 13.36 -21.55
N ASP A 91 -6.39 14.37 -21.48
CA ASP A 91 -6.57 15.62 -20.73
C ASP A 91 -6.91 15.42 -19.24
N ARG A 92 -6.09 14.62 -18.55
CA ARG A 92 -6.27 14.26 -17.13
C ARG A 92 -4.97 14.40 -16.32
N SER A 93 -5.08 14.75 -15.04
CA SER A 93 -3.95 14.69 -14.10
C SER A 93 -3.78 13.27 -13.57
N GLU A 94 -2.54 12.81 -13.49
CA GLU A 94 -2.16 11.44 -13.17
C GLU A 94 -1.48 11.33 -11.80
N ASN A 95 -1.44 10.13 -11.23
CA ASN A 95 -0.86 9.84 -9.91
C ASN A 95 -1.60 10.52 -8.76
N LYS A 96 -2.93 10.69 -8.86
CA LYS A 96 -3.78 11.03 -7.72
C LYS A 96 -3.65 9.92 -6.66
N GLU A 97 -3.67 10.32 -5.39
CA GLU A 97 -3.72 9.38 -4.27
C GLU A 97 -4.87 9.80 -3.35
N ASP A 98 -5.81 8.91 -3.05
CA ASP A 98 -6.74 9.06 -1.92
C ASP A 98 -6.81 7.72 -1.18
N ARG A 99 -6.31 7.73 0.06
CA ARG A 99 -6.21 6.53 0.90
C ARG A 99 -6.75 6.82 2.26
N ILE A 100 -7.56 5.90 2.76
CA ILE A 100 -8.13 5.93 4.11
C ILE A 100 -7.85 4.57 4.74
N ALA A 101 -7.33 4.59 5.97
CA ALA A 101 -7.18 3.41 6.79
C ALA A 101 -7.73 3.68 8.19
N THR A 102 -8.60 2.81 8.66
CA THR A 102 -9.18 2.89 10.01
C THR A 102 -8.89 1.59 10.74
N SER A 103 -8.49 1.68 12.01
CA SER A 103 -8.23 0.52 12.86
C SER A 103 -8.91 0.69 14.20
N VAL A 104 -9.51 -0.39 14.70
CA VAL A 104 -10.05 -0.49 16.06
C VAL A 104 -9.40 -1.69 16.73
N ALA A 105 -8.69 -1.43 17.82
CA ALA A 105 -8.04 -2.45 18.62
C ALA A 105 -8.62 -2.49 20.04
N LEU A 106 -8.82 -3.70 20.55
CA LEU A 106 -9.26 -3.98 21.91
C LEU A 106 -8.29 -4.95 22.56
N GLN A 107 -7.87 -4.63 23.77
CA GLN A 107 -7.10 -5.52 24.62
C GLN A 107 -7.88 -5.84 25.89
N ALA A 108 -7.96 -7.10 26.25
CA ALA A 108 -8.56 -7.56 27.49
C ALA A 108 -7.63 -8.52 28.24
N LYS A 109 -7.41 -8.28 29.53
CA LYS A 109 -6.57 -9.10 30.42
C LYS A 109 -7.45 -9.74 31.49
N PHE A 110 -7.64 -11.05 31.44
CA PHE A 110 -8.49 -11.78 32.39
C PHE A 110 -7.84 -13.09 32.83
N GLY A 111 -7.58 -13.21 34.14
CA GLY A 111 -7.22 -14.50 34.75
C GLY A 111 -6.00 -15.21 34.14
N GLY A 112 -4.97 -14.46 33.71
CA GLY A 112 -3.78 -15.01 33.07
C GLY A 112 -3.90 -15.20 31.55
N VAL A 113 -5.01 -14.77 30.96
CA VAL A 113 -5.20 -14.70 29.51
C VAL A 113 -5.16 -13.24 29.06
N THR A 114 -4.41 -12.95 28.00
CA THR A 114 -4.45 -11.68 27.29
C THR A 114 -5.08 -11.91 25.92
N ALA A 115 -6.17 -11.23 25.64
CA ALA A 115 -6.83 -11.23 24.34
C ALA A 115 -6.64 -9.89 23.65
N ASN A 116 -6.09 -9.90 22.45
CA ASN A 116 -5.93 -8.74 21.59
C ASN A 116 -6.76 -8.95 20.33
N TYR A 117 -7.71 -8.08 20.07
CA TYR A 117 -8.52 -8.09 18.87
C TYR A 117 -8.29 -6.81 18.08
N ILE A 118 -8.10 -6.94 16.77
CA ILE A 118 -7.90 -5.80 15.86
C ILE A 118 -8.84 -5.99 14.67
N TYR A 119 -9.57 -4.93 14.36
CA TYR A 119 -10.30 -4.74 13.11
C TYR A 119 -9.61 -3.64 12.31
N ASP A 120 -9.27 -3.89 11.05
CA ASP A 120 -8.81 -2.86 10.13
C ASP A 120 -9.71 -2.78 8.89
N ASP A 121 -9.96 -1.56 8.45
CA ASP A 121 -10.65 -1.18 7.21
C ASP A 121 -9.70 -0.32 6.39
N GLU A 122 -9.52 -0.66 5.11
CA GLU A 122 -8.66 0.06 4.18
C GLU A 122 -9.41 0.35 2.88
N GLN A 123 -9.37 1.60 2.45
CA GLN A 123 -9.89 2.09 1.18
C GLN A 123 -8.78 2.86 0.45
N ASP A 124 -8.58 2.57 -0.83
CA ASP A 124 -7.46 3.09 -1.61
C ASP A 124 -7.87 3.32 -3.07
N ASP A 125 -8.41 4.53 -3.31
CA ASP A 125 -8.69 5.11 -4.63
C ASP A 125 -7.48 5.94 -5.06
N ALA A 126 -6.46 5.25 -5.56
CA ALA A 126 -5.25 5.88 -6.05
C ALA A 126 -4.96 5.45 -7.48
N ASP A 127 -4.47 6.39 -8.28
CA ASP A 127 -3.93 6.07 -9.58
C ASP A 127 -2.77 5.06 -9.43
N THR A 128 -2.66 4.14 -10.37
CA THR A 128 -1.41 3.39 -10.51
C THR A 128 -0.36 4.31 -11.14
N PRO A 129 0.94 4.10 -10.88
CA PRO A 129 1.98 4.99 -11.40
C PRO A 129 1.86 5.17 -12.91
N ALA A 130 1.77 6.42 -13.34
CA ALA A 130 1.74 6.74 -14.74
C ALA A 130 3.10 6.47 -15.38
N LEU A 131 3.08 5.71 -16.47
CA LEU A 131 4.23 5.38 -17.28
C LEU A 131 4.56 6.50 -18.28
N LEU A 132 5.86 6.64 -18.57
CA LEU A 132 6.36 7.47 -19.66
C LEU A 132 6.75 6.56 -20.81
N ASN A 133 6.17 6.80 -21.98
CA ASN A 133 6.62 6.12 -23.19
C ASN A 133 7.91 6.78 -23.69
N LEU A 134 8.95 5.96 -23.84
CA LEU A 134 10.27 6.35 -24.33
C LEU A 134 10.52 5.91 -25.78
N SER A 135 9.55 5.21 -26.39
CA SER A 135 9.66 4.78 -27.78
C SER A 135 9.48 5.95 -28.73
N THR A 136 10.18 5.99 -29.85
CA THR A 136 10.00 7.01 -30.90
C THR A 136 9.32 6.42 -32.13
N ALA A 137 8.78 7.26 -33.02
CA ALA A 137 8.23 6.80 -34.30
C ALA A 137 9.28 6.11 -35.21
N SER A 138 10.57 6.31 -34.92
CA SER A 138 11.69 5.63 -35.57
C SER A 138 12.12 4.33 -34.89
N ASP A 139 11.58 4.01 -33.71
CA ASP A 139 11.89 2.75 -33.04
C ASP A 139 11.17 1.62 -33.77
N GLN A 140 11.94 0.79 -34.48
CA GLN A 140 11.41 -0.41 -35.11
C GLN A 140 11.30 -1.53 -34.08
N LEU A 141 10.32 -2.44 -34.25
CA LEU A 141 10.38 -3.76 -33.62
C LEU A 141 11.71 -4.40 -34.06
N CYS A 142 12.67 -4.54 -33.15
CA CYS A 142 14.03 -4.96 -33.49
C CYS A 142 14.07 -6.48 -33.71
N ILE A 143 13.64 -6.92 -34.90
CA ILE A 143 13.55 -8.33 -35.29
C ILE A 143 14.81 -8.83 -36.02
N GLN A 144 15.88 -8.03 -36.12
CA GLN A 144 17.11 -8.44 -36.79
C GLN A 144 18.33 -8.54 -35.86
N SER A 145 19.12 -9.59 -36.09
CA SER A 145 20.43 -9.81 -35.48
C SER A 145 21.35 -8.61 -35.77
N GLY A 146 21.75 -7.89 -34.72
CA GLY A 146 22.56 -6.67 -34.82
C GLY A 146 21.98 -5.44 -34.10
N ALA A 147 20.82 -5.58 -33.47
CA ALA A 147 20.24 -4.54 -32.63
C ALA A 147 21.22 -4.16 -31.50
N SER A 148 21.65 -2.89 -31.52
CA SER A 148 22.41 -2.21 -30.49
C SER A 148 21.65 -0.97 -30.00
N GLU A 149 22.01 -0.45 -28.83
CA GLU A 149 21.40 0.77 -28.26
C GLU A 149 21.42 1.94 -29.26
N ASP A 150 22.49 2.02 -30.06
CA ASP A 150 22.72 3.01 -31.12
C ASP A 150 21.96 2.75 -32.43
N THR A 151 21.08 1.75 -32.50
CA THR A 151 20.35 1.42 -33.74
C THR A 151 18.85 1.31 -33.56
N CYS A 152 18.40 1.13 -32.32
CA CYS A 152 17.04 0.69 -32.02
C CYS A 152 16.35 1.50 -30.90
N ALA A 153 17.08 2.36 -30.19
CA ALA A 153 16.56 3.12 -29.05
C ALA A 153 17.35 4.42 -28.83
N PHE A 154 17.34 5.32 -29.82
CA PHE A 154 18.19 6.52 -29.84
C PHE A 154 17.82 7.58 -28.78
N ALA A 155 16.65 7.48 -28.15
CA ALA A 155 16.11 8.51 -27.26
C ALA A 155 15.60 7.95 -25.91
N ARG A 156 16.29 6.97 -25.32
CA ARG A 156 15.88 6.31 -24.06
C ARG A 156 15.68 7.26 -22.87
N ASP A 157 16.24 8.46 -22.91
CA ASP A 157 16.12 9.44 -21.82
C ASP A 157 15.11 10.57 -22.09
N VAL A 158 14.51 10.60 -23.28
CA VAL A 158 13.57 11.65 -23.71
C VAL A 158 12.20 11.02 -23.95
N PRO A 159 11.21 11.29 -23.08
CA PRO A 159 9.84 10.82 -23.30
C PRO A 159 9.29 11.28 -24.65
N GLN A 160 8.31 10.55 -25.21
CA GLN A 160 7.59 10.94 -26.43
C GLN A 160 7.02 12.36 -26.35
N THR A 161 6.56 12.77 -25.16
CA THR A 161 6.05 14.12 -24.88
C THR A 161 7.14 15.17 -24.75
N THR A 162 8.42 14.78 -24.82
CA THR A 162 9.62 15.57 -24.51
C THR A 162 9.69 16.11 -23.08
N SER A 163 8.75 15.70 -22.22
CA SER A 163 8.59 16.20 -20.85
C SER A 163 8.45 15.05 -19.86
N LYS A 164 9.16 15.14 -18.74
CA LYS A 164 9.10 14.13 -17.66
C LYS A 164 7.86 14.25 -16.77
N ILE A 165 7.06 15.30 -16.98
CA ILE A 165 5.83 15.57 -16.24
C ILE A 165 4.59 15.46 -17.13
N LEU A 166 4.76 15.08 -18.40
CA LEU A 166 3.65 14.86 -19.33
C LEU A 166 3.65 13.43 -19.82
N THR A 167 2.52 12.75 -19.72
CA THR A 167 2.28 11.41 -20.28
C THR A 167 1.39 11.51 -21.50
N ALA A 168 1.38 10.46 -22.32
CA ALA A 168 0.59 10.39 -23.54
C ALA A 168 -0.26 9.11 -23.63
N GLN A 169 -0.46 8.44 -22.49
CA GLN A 169 -1.22 7.20 -22.40
C GLN A 169 -2.65 7.43 -22.87
N ASN A 170 -3.19 6.52 -23.65
CA ASN A 170 -4.58 6.59 -24.11
C ASN A 170 -5.57 5.93 -23.14
N PHE A 171 -5.07 5.28 -22.10
CA PHE A 171 -5.85 4.60 -21.07
C PHE A 171 -5.42 5.04 -19.67
N SER A 172 -6.39 5.12 -18.75
CA SER A 172 -6.14 5.61 -17.40
C SER A 172 -5.59 4.54 -16.47
N ASN A 173 -4.52 4.88 -15.76
CA ASN A 173 -3.91 4.04 -14.74
C ASN A 173 -4.58 4.27 -13.38
N GLU A 174 -5.53 3.41 -13.01
CA GLU A 174 -6.38 3.57 -11.82
C GLU A 174 -6.37 2.28 -10.98
N ARG A 175 -6.45 2.41 -9.65
CA ARG A 175 -6.68 1.29 -8.74
C ARG A 175 -7.75 1.69 -7.74
N ASP A 176 -8.72 0.80 -7.60
CA ASP A 176 -9.67 0.77 -6.50
C ASP A 176 -9.37 -0.46 -5.64
N TYR A 177 -9.36 -0.28 -4.33
CA TYR A 177 -9.04 -1.33 -3.38
C TYR A 177 -9.78 -1.12 -2.07
N ASP A 178 -10.45 -2.17 -1.65
CA ASP A 178 -11.11 -2.28 -0.35
C ASP A 178 -10.56 -3.50 0.38
N GLY A 179 -10.34 -3.37 1.69
CA GLY A 179 -9.86 -4.46 2.52
C GLY A 179 -10.41 -4.41 3.94
N GLU A 180 -10.98 -5.53 4.36
CA GLU A 180 -11.46 -5.74 5.72
C GLU A 180 -10.68 -6.87 6.42
N TYR A 181 -10.26 -6.59 7.65
CA TYR A 181 -9.29 -7.38 8.37
C TYR A 181 -9.73 -7.63 9.80
N HIS A 182 -9.86 -8.90 10.19
CA HIS A 182 -10.12 -9.29 11.57
C HIS A 182 -8.98 -10.14 12.08
N THR A 183 -8.33 -9.72 13.17
CA THR A 183 -7.26 -10.49 13.82
C THR A 183 -7.54 -10.63 15.31
N LEU A 184 -7.50 -11.87 15.80
CA LEU A 184 -7.59 -12.22 17.21
C LEU A 184 -6.29 -12.92 17.63
N THR A 185 -5.62 -12.38 18.63
CA THR A 185 -4.47 -12.99 19.30
C THR A 185 -4.83 -13.30 20.74
N LEU A 186 -4.62 -14.54 21.16
CA LEU A 186 -4.82 -15.00 22.53
C LEU A 186 -3.50 -15.53 23.09
N ASP A 187 -3.06 -14.94 24.19
CA ASP A 187 -1.86 -15.33 24.92
C ASP A 187 -2.27 -15.88 26.29
N PHE A 188 -1.84 -17.10 26.63
CA PHE A 188 -2.13 -17.71 27.92
C PHE A 188 -1.07 -18.71 28.38
N ASP A 189 -0.91 -18.82 29.70
CA ASP A 189 -0.05 -19.82 30.33
C ASP A 189 -0.79 -21.15 30.51
N PHE A 190 -0.25 -22.23 29.94
CA PHE A 190 -0.76 -23.58 30.15
C PHE A 190 0.35 -24.53 30.61
N ARG A 191 0.28 -24.96 31.87
CA ARG A 191 1.19 -25.97 32.46
C ARG A 191 2.68 -25.61 32.36
N GLY A 192 3.02 -24.33 32.53
CA GLY A 192 4.39 -23.83 32.44
C GLY A 192 4.88 -23.55 31.02
N TYR A 193 3.98 -23.59 30.03
CA TYR A 193 4.24 -23.16 28.65
C TYR A 193 3.42 -21.92 28.34
N GLU A 194 4.03 -20.94 27.68
CA GLU A 194 3.33 -19.80 27.07
C GLU A 194 2.78 -20.25 25.72
N VAL A 195 1.48 -20.06 25.51
CA VAL A 195 0.79 -20.44 24.27
C VAL A 195 0.17 -19.18 23.66
N THR A 196 0.59 -18.87 22.44
CA THR A 196 0.01 -17.81 21.61
C THR A 196 -0.80 -18.43 20.48
N ASN A 197 -2.08 -18.08 20.38
CA ASN A 197 -2.93 -18.42 19.26
C ASN A 197 -3.25 -17.14 18.46
N ILE A 198 -2.97 -17.16 17.15
CA ILE A 198 -3.29 -16.07 16.24
C ILE A 198 -4.29 -16.61 15.22
N THR A 199 -5.46 -15.99 15.15
CA THR A 199 -6.51 -16.29 14.17
C THR A 199 -6.81 -15.02 13.39
N GLY A 200 -6.85 -15.11 12.07
CA GLY A 200 -7.12 -13.97 11.19
C GLY A 200 -8.10 -14.33 10.08
N VAL A 201 -8.98 -13.40 9.74
CA VAL A 201 -9.86 -13.44 8.56
C VAL A 201 -9.61 -12.17 7.74
N ARG A 202 -9.53 -12.35 6.42
CA ARG A 202 -9.14 -11.32 5.46
C ARG A 202 -10.08 -11.38 4.26
N GLU A 203 -10.76 -10.27 3.98
CA GLU A 203 -11.57 -10.09 2.77
C GLU A 203 -11.07 -8.85 2.05
N THR A 204 -10.80 -8.96 0.75
CA THR A 204 -10.21 -7.87 -0.03
C THR A 204 -10.78 -7.87 -1.44
N SER A 205 -11.07 -6.70 -1.97
CA SER A 205 -11.44 -6.50 -3.36
C SER A 205 -10.45 -5.52 -4.00
N GLU A 206 -9.95 -5.84 -5.18
CA GLU A 206 -9.06 -4.98 -5.94
C GLU A 206 -9.48 -4.94 -7.40
N GLN A 207 -9.77 -3.74 -7.90
CA GLN A 207 -9.85 -3.48 -9.33
C GLN A 207 -8.67 -2.60 -9.72
N SER A 208 -7.87 -3.05 -10.69
CA SER A 208 -6.74 -2.26 -11.19
C SER A 208 -6.72 -2.23 -12.71
N ASN A 209 -6.54 -1.03 -13.22
CA ASN A 209 -6.42 -0.68 -14.62
C ASN A 209 -5.00 -0.17 -14.88
N HIS A 210 -4.34 -0.72 -15.89
CA HIS A 210 -2.99 -0.31 -16.26
C HIS A 210 -2.80 -0.35 -17.79
N ASP A 211 -2.43 0.79 -18.35
CA ASP A 211 -1.76 0.90 -19.64
C ASP A 211 -0.32 0.41 -19.47
N MET A 212 0.05 -0.66 -20.17
CA MET A 212 1.36 -1.28 -20.07
C MET A 212 2.32 -0.79 -21.16
N ASP A 213 1.81 -0.13 -22.21
CA ASP A 213 2.60 0.37 -23.34
C ASP A 213 2.84 1.89 -23.29
N ALA A 214 2.03 2.58 -22.49
CA ALA A 214 2.10 3.99 -22.19
C ALA A 214 1.92 4.93 -23.40
N SER A 215 1.44 4.40 -24.52
CA SER A 215 1.40 5.04 -25.82
C SER A 215 0.05 5.69 -26.12
N GLN A 216 0.00 6.48 -27.19
CA GLN A 216 -1.24 7.09 -27.66
C GLN A 216 -2.16 6.11 -28.39
N ILE A 217 -1.67 4.91 -28.70
CA ILE A 217 -2.36 3.89 -29.48
C ILE A 217 -2.65 2.72 -28.55
N ASP A 218 -3.85 2.16 -28.60
CA ASP A 218 -4.23 1.04 -27.75
C ASP A 218 -3.56 -0.23 -28.25
N PHE A 219 -2.38 -0.55 -27.69
CA PHE A 219 -1.62 -1.74 -28.09
C PHE A 219 -1.71 -2.82 -27.01
N TYR A 220 -1.54 -2.45 -25.73
CA TYR A 220 -1.62 -3.37 -24.62
C TYR A 220 -1.98 -2.68 -23.30
N SER A 221 -3.21 -2.90 -22.86
CA SER A 221 -3.71 -2.58 -21.52
C SER A 221 -4.13 -3.85 -20.77
N ALA A 222 -4.13 -3.77 -19.44
CA ALA A 222 -4.58 -4.85 -18.58
C ALA A 222 -5.55 -4.29 -17.53
N THR A 223 -6.69 -4.98 -17.39
CA THR A 223 -7.60 -4.82 -16.25
C THR A 223 -7.54 -6.10 -15.42
N ARG A 224 -7.33 -5.95 -14.13
CA ARG A 224 -7.35 -7.05 -13.16
C ARG A 224 -8.43 -6.78 -12.13
N ASP A 225 -9.28 -7.78 -11.93
CA ASP A 225 -10.27 -7.83 -10.86
C ASP A 225 -9.90 -9.02 -9.96
N GLN A 226 -9.74 -8.76 -8.68
CA GLN A 226 -9.35 -9.75 -7.68
C GLN A 226 -10.26 -9.60 -6.44
N GLN A 227 -10.95 -10.69 -6.09
CA GLN A 227 -11.79 -10.84 -4.90
C GLN A 227 -11.23 -11.92 -3.98
#